data_AF-A0A1E8CY03-F1
#
_entry.id   AF-A0A1E8CY03-F1
#
_cell.length_a   1.000
_cell.length_b   1.000
_cell.length_c   1.000
_cell.angle_alpha   90.00
_cell.angle_beta   90.00
_cell.angle_gamma   90.00
#
_symmetry.space_group_name_H-M   'P 1'
#
loop_
_entity.id
_entity.type
_entity.pdbx_description
1 polymer ?
#
loop_
_entity_poly.entity_id
_entity_poly.type
_entity_poly.pdbx_seq_one_letter_code
_entity_poly.pdbx_strand_id
1 'polypeptide(L)'
;MSTPLPARRNIATTVLLLAAIVTAFLTGVVSSPTAEAAAPGFCSLSGMQKNTWTGGAGDGLWDTGGNWSLGRAPNFTDGATGYVCINARSTVTMRAGESAELQAFDVAAGTTLKLDTGSILLVEGSQVTRPSYLRSGTTTLLKGTLGGPGRIELLGAMTWSSSTTGASTMSTRRCGLGATCSGAVSGSRGLLVVGNRGRVDVTPLGVNLSDEYQLRVYGTLKLLGQGYVSADRGTSLELLPKLNATGVGTLLITNDGGWYEGRTLHGITTLSAIANGGLIRKSAGTGTSVVVGTYTRVGGGAIRVDRGTLSMPEGVAHTAVVGASDTYGFGACNTDAFGCQPVADAQDPQTGSISIPSADGNGASIELLLDGAGPAGTIGERVYAGASGLQATPTNPAVLQLRYDTSVLGGKTWSQINVDRAPGLTTTFVAVPACRANGTPPSGSLACVDRRGQATSSRTLSDGDALMVIRTTGFSRWRAR
;
A
#
# COMPACT_ATOMS: atom_id res chain seq x y z
N MET A 1 -37.37 26.84 57.53
CA MET A 1 -38.13 25.58 57.46
C MET A 1 -37.43 24.65 56.48
N SER A 2 -36.89 23.55 57.01
CA SER A 2 -36.64 22.26 56.35
C SER A 2 -36.13 22.23 54.90
N THR A 3 -34.82 22.02 54.74
CA THR A 3 -34.28 21.15 53.68
C THR A 3 -33.20 20.21 54.25
N PRO A 4 -33.30 18.89 54.01
CA PRO A 4 -32.46 17.88 54.64
C PRO A 4 -31.20 17.57 53.82
N LEU A 5 -30.16 17.11 54.53
CA LEU A 5 -29.02 16.37 53.98
C LEU A 5 -29.46 15.03 53.38
N PRO A 6 -28.80 14.56 52.31
CA PRO A 6 -28.54 13.13 52.12
C PRO A 6 -27.02 12.89 52.07
N ALA A 7 -26.47 12.18 53.03
CA ALA A 7 -26.35 10.71 53.05
C ALA A 7 -25.20 10.20 52.16
N ARG A 8 -24.07 9.90 52.82
CA ARG A 8 -23.02 9.02 52.29
C ARG A 8 -23.63 7.66 51.96
N ARG A 9 -23.42 7.18 50.73
CA ARG A 9 -23.49 5.76 50.38
C ARG A 9 -22.19 5.35 49.71
N ASN A 10 -21.43 4.52 50.42
CA ASN A 10 -20.49 3.60 49.79
C ASN A 10 -21.32 2.59 48.99
N ILE A 11 -21.10 2.52 47.67
CA ILE A 11 -21.49 1.35 46.87
C ILE A 11 -20.26 0.89 46.11
N ALA A 12 -19.95 -0.37 46.37
CA ALA A 12 -18.87 -1.14 45.80
C ALA A 12 -19.00 -1.28 44.28
N THR A 13 -17.83 -1.34 43.63
CA THR A 13 -17.46 -2.29 42.59
C THR A 13 -18.58 -2.78 41.67
N THR A 14 -18.71 -2.16 40.49
CA THR A 14 -19.11 -2.86 39.27
C THR A 14 -18.48 -2.15 38.08
N VAL A 15 -17.29 -2.62 37.68
CA VAL A 15 -16.68 -2.32 36.39
C VAL A 15 -17.51 -3.08 35.36
N LEU A 16 -18.50 -2.42 34.75
CA LEU A 16 -19.18 -2.96 33.58
C LEU A 16 -18.32 -2.62 32.36
N LEU A 17 -17.55 -3.60 31.92
CA LEU A 17 -16.99 -3.68 30.58
C LEU A 17 -18.16 -3.62 29.58
N LEU A 18 -18.37 -2.47 28.94
CA LEU A 18 -19.10 -2.38 27.69
C LEU A 18 -18.07 -2.17 26.57
N ALA A 19 -17.27 -3.22 26.36
CA ALA A 19 -16.66 -3.47 25.08
C ALA A 19 -17.80 -3.89 24.13
N ALA A 20 -18.41 -2.92 23.47
CA ALA A 20 -19.27 -3.19 22.32
C ALA A 20 -18.36 -3.68 21.19
N ILE A 21 -18.17 -4.99 21.21
CA ILE A 21 -17.59 -5.82 20.17
C ILE A 21 -18.47 -5.64 18.92
N VAL A 22 -18.12 -4.67 18.07
CA VAL A 22 -18.49 -4.70 16.66
C VAL A 22 -17.44 -5.55 15.95
N THR A 23 -17.44 -6.85 16.25
CA THR A 23 -16.82 -7.85 15.37
C THR A 23 -17.80 -8.08 14.22
N ALA A 24 -17.82 -7.13 13.29
CA ALA A 24 -18.40 -7.42 12.00
C ALA A 24 -17.54 -8.52 11.36
N PHE A 25 -18.20 -9.65 11.13
CA PHE A 25 -17.69 -10.88 10.55
C PHE A 25 -16.76 -10.63 9.35
N LEU A 26 -15.45 -10.69 9.59
CA LEU A 26 -14.45 -11.15 8.62
C LEU A 26 -14.07 -12.59 8.99
N THR A 27 -15.07 -13.47 9.11
CA THR A 27 -14.85 -14.90 8.85
C THR A 27 -14.70 -15.08 7.34
N GLY A 28 -13.66 -14.47 6.78
CA GLY A 28 -13.10 -14.95 5.53
C GLY A 28 -12.62 -16.35 5.85
N VAL A 29 -13.38 -17.36 5.42
CA VAL A 29 -12.89 -18.73 5.32
C VAL A 29 -11.52 -18.59 4.66
N VAL A 30 -10.46 -18.88 5.40
CA VAL A 30 -9.13 -19.02 4.83
C VAL A 30 -9.22 -20.30 4.00
N SER A 31 -9.80 -20.18 2.81
CA SER A 31 -9.79 -21.24 1.82
C SER A 31 -8.32 -21.55 1.61
N SER A 32 -7.92 -22.77 1.96
CA SER A 32 -6.60 -23.29 1.64
C SER A 32 -6.30 -22.93 0.18
N PRO A 33 -5.07 -22.50 -0.15
CA PRO A 33 -4.75 -22.06 -1.50
C PRO A 33 -5.12 -23.19 -2.46
N THR A 34 -6.22 -23.00 -3.20
CA THR A 34 -6.56 -23.90 -4.30
C THR A 34 -5.41 -23.81 -5.27
N ALA A 35 -4.84 -24.96 -5.63
CA ALA A 35 -3.87 -25.09 -6.70
C ALA A 35 -4.17 -24.10 -7.83
N GLU A 36 -3.14 -23.43 -8.39
CA GLU A 36 -3.31 -22.60 -9.58
C GLU A 36 -4.01 -23.47 -10.62
N ALA A 37 -5.31 -23.22 -10.81
CA ALA A 37 -6.06 -23.95 -11.80
C ALA A 37 -5.36 -23.65 -13.12
N ALA A 38 -4.82 -24.69 -13.75
CA ALA A 38 -4.14 -24.52 -15.02
C ALA A 38 -5.06 -23.71 -15.92
N ALA A 39 -4.54 -22.60 -16.46
CA ALA A 39 -5.31 -21.79 -17.38
C ALA A 39 -5.87 -22.72 -18.46
N PRO A 40 -7.17 -22.61 -18.79
CA PRO A 40 -7.77 -23.47 -19.79
C PRO A 40 -7.02 -23.31 -21.13
N GLY A 41 -7.27 -24.19 -22.10
CA GLY A 41 -6.66 -24.09 -23.42
C GLY A 41 -6.83 -22.68 -24.01
N PHE A 42 -5.86 -22.22 -24.80
CA PHE A 42 -5.96 -20.92 -25.47
C PHE A 42 -7.28 -20.83 -26.25
N CYS A 43 -8.01 -19.73 -26.07
CA CYS A 43 -9.24 -19.45 -26.79
C CYS A 43 -10.33 -20.54 -26.61
N SER A 44 -10.39 -21.21 -25.45
CA SER A 44 -11.26 -22.39 -25.23
C SER A 44 -12.61 -22.12 -24.55
N LEU A 45 -12.86 -20.89 -24.08
CA LEU A 45 -14.16 -20.55 -23.48
C LEU A 45 -15.29 -20.67 -24.52
N SER A 46 -16.46 -21.15 -24.09
CA SER A 46 -17.62 -21.46 -24.96
C SER A 46 -18.84 -20.57 -24.65
N GLY A 47 -19.83 -20.52 -25.55
CA GLY A 47 -21.08 -19.76 -25.32
C GLY A 47 -20.92 -18.24 -25.40
N MET A 48 -19.94 -17.76 -26.18
CA MET A 48 -19.67 -16.35 -26.46
C MET A 48 -19.39 -16.19 -27.95
N GLN A 49 -19.61 -14.98 -28.48
CA GLN A 49 -19.23 -14.61 -29.83
C GLN A 49 -17.71 -14.40 -29.89
N LYS A 50 -17.02 -15.37 -30.47
CA LYS A 50 -15.57 -15.35 -30.60
C LYS A 50 -15.12 -14.45 -31.75
N ASN A 51 -14.24 -13.50 -31.47
CA ASN A 51 -13.56 -12.67 -32.46
C ASN A 51 -12.04 -12.85 -32.32
N THR A 52 -11.41 -13.44 -33.33
CA THR A 52 -9.99 -13.81 -33.28
C THR A 52 -9.16 -12.82 -34.07
N TRP A 53 -8.05 -12.37 -33.49
CA TRP A 53 -7.05 -11.58 -34.18
C TRP A 53 -6.38 -12.40 -35.28
N THR A 54 -6.63 -12.03 -36.53
CA THR A 54 -6.00 -12.63 -37.72
C THR A 54 -4.74 -11.87 -38.13
N GLY A 55 -4.65 -10.58 -37.80
CA GLY A 55 -3.60 -9.68 -38.31
C GLY A 55 -3.64 -9.49 -39.82
N GLY A 56 -4.77 -9.81 -40.47
CA GLY A 56 -4.90 -9.85 -41.94
C GLY A 56 -4.67 -8.51 -42.64
N ALA A 57 -4.82 -7.37 -41.95
CA ALA A 57 -4.53 -6.06 -42.51
C ALA A 57 -3.05 -5.64 -42.35
N GLY A 58 -2.29 -6.31 -41.47
CA GLY A 58 -0.84 -6.11 -41.32
C GLY A 58 -0.41 -4.82 -40.61
N ASP A 59 -1.34 -3.98 -40.13
CA ASP A 59 -1.04 -2.70 -39.49
C ASP A 59 -0.89 -2.79 -37.94
N GLY A 60 -1.33 -3.90 -37.33
CA GLY A 60 -1.26 -4.09 -35.87
C GLY A 60 -2.28 -3.26 -35.07
N LEU A 61 -3.29 -2.67 -35.73
CA LEU A 61 -4.26 -1.76 -35.11
C LEU A 61 -5.55 -2.47 -34.70
N TRP A 62 -5.99 -2.21 -33.47
CA TRP A 62 -7.21 -2.83 -32.91
C TRP A 62 -8.45 -2.47 -33.71
N ASP A 63 -8.59 -1.22 -34.15
CA ASP A 63 -9.79 -0.72 -34.83
C ASP A 63 -9.92 -1.15 -36.31
N THR A 64 -8.87 -1.74 -36.90
CA THR A 64 -8.90 -2.22 -38.28
C THR A 64 -9.65 -3.56 -38.37
N GLY A 65 -10.87 -3.55 -38.92
CA GLY A 65 -11.72 -4.73 -39.07
C GLY A 65 -11.06 -5.91 -39.82
N GLY A 66 -10.16 -5.64 -40.77
CA GLY A 66 -9.40 -6.66 -41.49
C GLY A 66 -8.43 -7.49 -40.62
N ASN A 67 -8.13 -7.05 -39.40
CA ASN A 67 -7.35 -7.82 -38.42
C ASN A 67 -8.18 -8.81 -37.60
N TRP A 68 -9.49 -8.88 -37.83
CA TRP A 68 -10.42 -9.63 -36.99
C TRP A 68 -11.20 -10.66 -37.80
N SER A 69 -11.41 -11.85 -37.24
CA SER A 69 -12.10 -12.95 -37.92
C SER A 69 -13.56 -12.65 -38.26
N LEU A 70 -14.18 -11.69 -37.55
CA LEU A 70 -15.55 -11.23 -37.85
C LEU A 70 -15.59 -10.05 -38.83
N GLY A 71 -14.46 -9.63 -39.39
CA GLY A 71 -14.36 -8.47 -40.28
C GLY A 71 -14.62 -7.12 -39.60
N ARG A 72 -14.74 -7.09 -38.27
CA ARG A 72 -14.92 -5.88 -37.46
C ARG A 72 -14.11 -5.95 -36.17
N ALA A 73 -13.66 -4.78 -35.70
CA ALA A 73 -13.05 -4.65 -34.39
C ALA A 73 -14.06 -4.89 -33.25
N PRO A 74 -13.63 -5.49 -32.13
CA PRO A 74 -14.42 -5.50 -30.91
C PRO A 74 -14.62 -4.08 -30.38
N ASN A 75 -15.81 -3.79 -29.87
CA ASN A 75 -16.22 -2.47 -29.40
C ASN A 75 -17.11 -2.58 -28.14
N PHE A 76 -17.70 -1.47 -27.70
CA PHE A 76 -18.49 -1.43 -26.46
C PHE A 76 -19.80 -2.24 -26.47
N THR A 77 -20.34 -2.61 -27.62
CA THR A 77 -21.56 -3.44 -27.65
C THR A 77 -21.28 -4.93 -27.42
N ASP A 78 -19.99 -5.30 -27.38
CA ASP A 78 -19.57 -6.68 -27.21
C ASP A 78 -19.49 -7.11 -25.72
N GLY A 79 -19.80 -6.23 -24.75
CA GLY A 79 -19.70 -6.54 -23.32
C GLY A 79 -20.56 -7.72 -22.87
N ALA A 80 -21.70 -7.95 -23.53
CA ALA A 80 -22.62 -9.02 -23.17
C ALA A 80 -22.26 -10.39 -23.77
N THR A 81 -21.50 -10.46 -24.86
CA THR A 81 -21.28 -11.72 -25.60
C THR A 81 -19.87 -11.90 -26.14
N GLY A 82 -19.04 -10.87 -26.16
CA GLY A 82 -17.75 -10.83 -26.86
C GLY A 82 -16.67 -11.63 -26.16
N TYR A 83 -15.99 -12.48 -26.94
CA TYR A 83 -14.77 -13.16 -26.53
C TYR A 83 -13.65 -12.91 -27.53
N VAL A 84 -12.61 -12.18 -27.11
CA VAL A 84 -11.47 -11.83 -27.97
C VAL A 84 -10.34 -12.83 -27.80
N CYS A 85 -9.79 -13.33 -28.91
CA CYS A 85 -8.61 -14.19 -28.89
C CYS A 85 -7.48 -13.57 -29.71
N ILE A 86 -6.36 -13.22 -29.07
CA ILE A 86 -5.20 -12.66 -29.75
C ILE A 86 -4.12 -13.74 -29.89
N ASN A 87 -3.89 -14.15 -31.14
CA ASN A 87 -2.93 -15.20 -31.48
C ASN A 87 -1.49 -14.82 -31.13
N ALA A 88 -0.65 -15.85 -30.94
CA ALA A 88 0.75 -15.70 -30.53
C ALA A 88 1.54 -14.84 -31.52
N ARG A 89 2.61 -14.18 -31.03
CA ARG A 89 3.54 -13.37 -31.85
C ARG A 89 2.89 -12.18 -32.56
N SER A 90 1.76 -11.70 -32.05
CA SER A 90 1.10 -10.50 -32.57
C SER A 90 1.60 -9.24 -31.84
N THR A 91 1.51 -8.09 -32.49
CA THR A 91 1.52 -6.80 -31.80
C THR A 91 0.18 -6.13 -32.09
N VAL A 92 -0.59 -5.88 -31.04
CA VAL A 92 -1.93 -5.27 -31.12
C VAL A 92 -1.91 -3.97 -30.34
N THR A 93 -2.33 -2.89 -30.99
CA THR A 93 -2.36 -1.54 -30.40
C THR A 93 -3.78 -1.01 -30.37
N MET A 94 -4.26 -0.70 -29.17
CA MET A 94 -5.45 0.13 -28.97
C MET A 94 -4.99 1.58 -28.80
N ARG A 95 -5.39 2.46 -29.73
CA ARG A 95 -4.99 3.88 -29.73
C ARG A 95 -5.90 4.72 -28.83
N ALA A 96 -5.49 5.97 -28.62
CA ALA A 96 -6.29 6.96 -27.92
C ALA A 96 -7.70 7.08 -28.53
N GLY A 97 -8.74 7.04 -27.68
CA GLY A 97 -10.13 7.11 -28.11
C GLY A 97 -10.73 5.77 -28.55
N GLU A 98 -9.93 4.72 -28.71
CA GLU A 98 -10.42 3.37 -28.98
C GLU A 98 -10.86 2.69 -27.69
N SER A 99 -11.88 1.85 -27.82
CA SER A 99 -12.53 1.31 -26.65
C SER A 99 -13.32 0.04 -26.90
N ALA A 100 -13.25 -0.91 -25.98
CA ALA A 100 -14.01 -2.15 -26.04
C ALA A 100 -14.48 -2.61 -24.65
N GLU A 101 -15.64 -3.26 -24.66
CA GLU A 101 -16.16 -4.05 -23.54
C GLU A 101 -16.32 -5.49 -24.00
N LEU A 102 -15.85 -6.43 -23.20
CA LEU A 102 -15.82 -7.84 -23.56
C LEU A 102 -16.30 -8.69 -22.38
N GLN A 103 -16.92 -9.83 -22.63
CA GLN A 103 -17.05 -10.83 -21.56
C GLN A 103 -15.68 -11.37 -21.16
N ALA A 104 -14.83 -11.67 -22.14
CA ALA A 104 -13.48 -12.15 -21.87
C ALA A 104 -12.53 -11.82 -23.01
N PHE A 105 -11.23 -11.86 -22.71
CA PHE A 105 -10.18 -11.92 -23.72
C PHE A 105 -9.12 -12.95 -23.35
N ASP A 106 -8.41 -13.47 -24.35
CA ASP A 106 -7.28 -14.39 -24.16
C ASP A 106 -6.14 -13.98 -25.09
N VAL A 107 -5.00 -13.61 -24.52
CA VAL A 107 -3.81 -13.17 -25.25
C VAL A 107 -2.73 -14.25 -25.14
N ALA A 108 -2.36 -14.82 -26.29
CA ALA A 108 -1.39 -15.91 -26.35
C ALA A 108 0.05 -15.47 -26.06
N ALA A 109 0.89 -16.43 -25.68
CA ALA A 109 2.32 -16.21 -25.44
C ALA A 109 3.04 -15.56 -26.63
N GLY A 110 4.03 -14.71 -26.35
CA GLY A 110 4.82 -14.02 -27.37
C GLY A 110 4.13 -12.82 -28.01
N THR A 111 2.93 -12.46 -27.55
CA THR A 111 2.16 -11.31 -28.05
C THR A 111 2.43 -10.06 -27.22
N THR A 112 2.46 -8.90 -27.89
CA THR A 112 2.46 -7.58 -27.26
C THR A 112 1.08 -6.93 -27.40
N LEU A 113 0.42 -6.64 -26.29
CA LEU A 113 -0.80 -5.84 -26.23
C LEU A 113 -0.46 -4.42 -25.74
N LYS A 114 -0.77 -3.40 -26.53
CA LYS A 114 -0.55 -2.01 -26.18
C LYS A 114 -1.89 -1.30 -26.01
N LEU A 115 -2.08 -0.69 -24.86
CA LEU A 115 -3.23 0.15 -24.55
C LEU A 115 -2.70 1.57 -24.38
N ASP A 116 -2.76 2.40 -25.43
CA ASP A 116 -2.23 3.76 -25.39
C ASP A 116 -3.08 4.67 -24.51
N THR A 117 -2.52 5.82 -24.11
CA THR A 117 -3.21 6.81 -23.27
C THR A 117 -4.56 7.17 -23.89
N GLY A 118 -5.64 7.04 -23.12
CA GLY A 118 -7.01 7.31 -23.57
C GLY A 118 -7.71 6.13 -24.27
N SER A 119 -7.05 4.98 -24.44
CA SER A 119 -7.73 3.73 -24.81
C SER A 119 -8.45 3.10 -23.60
N ILE A 120 -9.52 2.33 -23.83
CA ILE A 120 -10.30 1.67 -22.77
C ILE A 120 -10.57 0.21 -23.12
N LEU A 121 -10.14 -0.73 -22.27
CA LEU A 121 -10.49 -2.14 -22.38
C LEU A 121 -11.11 -2.63 -21.07
N LEU A 122 -12.42 -2.92 -21.09
CA LEU A 122 -13.16 -3.42 -19.93
C LEU A 122 -13.62 -4.87 -20.13
N VAL A 123 -13.57 -5.63 -19.05
CA VAL A 123 -13.99 -7.03 -18.97
C VAL A 123 -15.23 -7.10 -18.07
N GLU A 124 -16.35 -7.47 -18.65
CA GLU A 124 -17.68 -7.52 -18.01
C GLU A 124 -18.09 -8.94 -17.61
N GLY A 125 -17.34 -9.96 -18.06
CA GLY A 125 -17.68 -11.35 -17.80
C GLY A 125 -17.54 -11.74 -16.33
N SER A 126 -18.31 -12.74 -15.92
CA SER A 126 -18.21 -13.36 -14.60
C SER A 126 -16.77 -13.74 -14.26
N GLN A 127 -16.31 -13.33 -13.08
CA GLN A 127 -14.97 -13.66 -12.59
C GLN A 127 -14.69 -15.16 -12.45
N VAL A 128 -15.74 -15.99 -12.36
CA VAL A 128 -15.64 -17.44 -12.18
C VAL A 128 -15.68 -18.17 -13.51
N THR A 129 -16.65 -17.85 -14.36
CA THR A 129 -16.92 -18.62 -15.58
C THR A 129 -16.35 -17.98 -16.85
N ARG A 130 -15.98 -16.70 -16.79
CA ARG A 130 -15.46 -15.90 -17.91
C ARG A 130 -14.16 -15.15 -17.58
N PRO A 131 -13.12 -15.80 -17.01
CA PRO A 131 -11.85 -15.14 -16.76
C PRO A 131 -11.16 -14.73 -18.07
N SER A 132 -10.50 -13.58 -18.07
CA SER A 132 -9.60 -13.14 -19.14
C SER A 132 -8.17 -13.49 -18.83
N TYR A 133 -7.34 -13.71 -19.86
CA TYR A 133 -5.95 -14.17 -19.70
C TYR A 133 -4.96 -13.32 -20.50
N LEU A 134 -3.90 -12.87 -19.82
CA LEU A 134 -2.65 -12.41 -20.40
C LEU A 134 -1.60 -13.51 -20.13
N ARG A 135 -1.45 -14.45 -21.07
CA ARG A 135 -0.73 -15.71 -20.82
C ARG A 135 0.77 -15.52 -20.57
N SER A 136 1.41 -16.55 -20.03
CA SER A 136 2.86 -16.55 -19.82
C SER A 136 3.59 -16.22 -21.13
N GLY A 137 4.49 -15.22 -21.08
CA GLY A 137 5.21 -14.73 -22.25
C GLY A 137 4.49 -13.61 -23.03
N THR A 138 3.31 -13.15 -22.60
CA THR A 138 2.75 -11.89 -23.10
C THR A 138 3.47 -10.68 -22.53
N THR A 139 3.55 -9.61 -23.31
CA THR A 139 3.95 -8.27 -22.85
C THR A 139 2.75 -7.33 -22.98
N THR A 140 2.34 -6.70 -21.88
CA THR A 140 1.28 -5.69 -21.89
C THR A 140 1.90 -4.32 -21.62
N LEU A 141 1.65 -3.35 -22.48
CA LEU A 141 2.01 -1.95 -22.26
C LEU A 141 0.73 -1.18 -21.96
N LEU A 142 0.47 -0.94 -20.68
CA LEU A 142 -0.75 -0.32 -20.19
C LEU A 142 -0.49 1.18 -19.90
N LYS A 143 -1.00 2.04 -20.80
CA LYS A 143 -1.05 3.50 -20.66
C LYS A 143 -2.47 4.07 -20.62
N GLY A 144 -3.43 3.34 -21.18
CA GLY A 144 -4.85 3.63 -21.11
C GLY A 144 -5.51 3.06 -19.85
N THR A 145 -6.77 2.67 -20.00
CA THR A 145 -7.61 2.06 -18.97
C THR A 145 -7.79 0.57 -19.24
N LEU A 146 -7.52 -0.27 -18.23
CA LEU A 146 -7.78 -1.71 -18.26
C LEU A 146 -8.57 -2.11 -17.02
N GLY A 147 -9.66 -2.85 -17.16
CA GLY A 147 -10.38 -3.36 -16.00
C GLY A 147 -11.75 -3.94 -16.31
N GLY A 148 -12.79 -3.35 -15.76
CA GLY A 148 -14.16 -3.90 -15.72
C GLY A 148 -14.42 -4.74 -14.46
N PRO A 149 -15.67 -5.15 -14.18
CA PRO A 149 -16.02 -5.96 -13.01
C PRO A 149 -15.54 -7.42 -13.10
N GLY A 150 -15.06 -7.85 -14.26
CA GLY A 150 -14.55 -9.19 -14.51
C GLY A 150 -13.16 -9.45 -13.93
N ARG A 151 -12.67 -10.67 -14.17
CA ARG A 151 -11.37 -11.15 -13.69
C ARG A 151 -10.36 -11.20 -14.83
N ILE A 152 -9.18 -10.66 -14.58
CA ILE A 152 -8.03 -10.73 -15.49
C ILE A 152 -6.90 -11.49 -14.80
N GLU A 153 -6.40 -12.54 -15.45
CA GLU A 153 -5.23 -13.33 -15.05
C GLU A 153 -3.99 -12.84 -15.81
N LEU A 154 -3.09 -12.16 -15.12
CA LEU A 154 -1.78 -11.77 -15.63
C LEU A 154 -0.74 -12.83 -15.30
N LEU A 155 -0.43 -13.66 -16.30
CA LEU A 155 0.61 -14.69 -16.23
C LEU A 155 1.91 -14.26 -16.92
N GLY A 156 1.85 -13.24 -17.78
CA GLY A 156 2.98 -12.60 -18.44
C GLY A 156 3.50 -11.35 -17.72
N ALA A 157 4.06 -10.41 -18.48
CA ALA A 157 4.56 -9.13 -17.97
C ALA A 157 3.65 -7.97 -18.37
N MET A 158 3.47 -7.01 -17.47
CA MET A 158 2.77 -5.76 -17.70
C MET A 158 3.64 -4.58 -17.27
N THR A 159 3.84 -3.63 -18.16
CA THR A 159 4.32 -2.28 -17.81
C THR A 159 3.10 -1.39 -17.67
N TRP A 160 2.84 -0.93 -16.45
CA TRP A 160 1.77 -0.02 -16.12
C TRP A 160 2.33 1.39 -15.94
N SER A 161 2.01 2.27 -16.88
CA SER A 161 2.70 3.55 -17.03
C SER A 161 1.74 4.66 -17.36
N SER A 162 1.73 5.72 -16.57
CA SER A 162 1.07 6.96 -16.97
C SER A 162 1.93 7.77 -17.94
N SER A 163 1.27 8.68 -18.62
CA SER A 163 1.86 9.70 -19.48
C SER A 163 1.67 11.08 -18.88
N THR A 164 2.43 12.07 -19.35
CA THR A 164 2.24 13.48 -18.92
C THR A 164 0.87 14.03 -19.29
N THR A 165 0.22 13.46 -20.30
CA THR A 165 -1.11 13.86 -20.80
C THR A 165 -2.25 13.05 -20.19
N GLY A 166 -1.96 12.10 -19.29
CA GLY A 166 -2.99 11.23 -18.74
C GLY A 166 -2.48 10.10 -17.87
N ALA A 167 -3.21 9.85 -16.78
CA ALA A 167 -2.97 8.73 -15.89
C ALA A 167 -3.51 7.42 -16.46
N SER A 168 -2.70 6.36 -16.41
CA SER A 168 -3.17 5.01 -16.68
C SER A 168 -3.92 4.48 -15.46
N THR A 169 -5.08 3.88 -15.71
CA THR A 169 -6.04 3.55 -14.65
C THR A 169 -6.49 2.09 -14.75
N MET A 170 -6.61 1.42 -13.59
CA MET A 170 -7.42 0.20 -13.46
C MET A 170 -8.71 0.54 -12.74
N SER A 171 -9.84 0.29 -13.40
CA SER A 171 -11.17 0.73 -12.97
C SER A 171 -12.23 -0.28 -13.41
N THR A 172 -13.34 -0.34 -12.69
CA THR A 172 -14.54 -1.08 -13.12
C THR A 172 -15.43 -0.28 -14.09
N ARG A 173 -15.05 0.96 -14.43
CA ARG A 173 -15.90 1.92 -15.13
C ARG A 173 -15.25 2.49 -16.39
N ARG A 174 -16.12 3.07 -17.21
CA ARG A 174 -15.74 3.92 -18.34
C ARG A 174 -15.30 5.28 -17.83
N CYS A 175 -14.09 5.36 -17.28
CA CYS A 175 -13.46 6.62 -16.91
C CYS A 175 -12.34 6.89 -17.91
N GLY A 176 -12.67 7.61 -18.99
CA GLY A 176 -11.69 8.09 -19.97
C GLY A 176 -11.27 9.53 -19.67
N LEU A 177 -10.09 9.93 -20.14
CA LEU A 177 -9.69 11.34 -20.18
C LEU A 177 -10.68 12.12 -21.06
N GLY A 178 -11.60 12.87 -20.44
CA GLY A 178 -12.57 13.72 -21.14
C GLY A 178 -13.94 13.11 -21.44
N ALA A 179 -14.22 11.88 -21.00
CA ALA A 179 -15.55 11.26 -21.15
C ALA A 179 -16.39 11.35 -19.87
N THR A 180 -17.71 11.36 -20.02
CA THR A 180 -18.64 11.21 -18.89
C THR A 180 -18.43 9.84 -18.27
N CYS A 181 -18.05 9.79 -16.99
CA CYS A 181 -17.85 8.51 -16.30
C CYS A 181 -19.15 7.69 -16.34
N SER A 182 -19.07 6.40 -16.67
CA SER A 182 -20.20 5.52 -16.41
C SER A 182 -20.51 5.48 -14.91
N GLY A 183 -21.76 5.22 -14.55
CA GLY A 183 -22.16 5.06 -13.16
C GLY A 183 -21.37 3.96 -12.44
N ALA A 184 -21.46 3.93 -11.12
CA ALA A 184 -20.91 2.84 -10.33
C ALA A 184 -21.45 1.49 -10.77
N VAL A 185 -20.56 0.58 -11.14
CA VAL A 185 -20.94 -0.85 -11.21
C VAL A 185 -21.15 -1.30 -9.77
N SER A 186 -22.41 -1.36 -9.34
CA SER A 186 -22.72 -1.75 -7.97
C SER A 186 -22.41 -3.24 -7.77
N GLY A 187 -21.59 -3.56 -6.77
CA GLY A 187 -21.51 -4.90 -6.18
C GLY A 187 -20.49 -5.88 -6.78
N SER A 188 -19.80 -5.56 -7.89
CA SER A 188 -18.72 -6.42 -8.42
C SER A 188 -17.42 -5.64 -8.55
N ARG A 189 -16.50 -5.90 -7.62
CA ARG A 189 -15.15 -5.34 -7.64
C ARG A 189 -14.34 -6.01 -8.74
N GLY A 190 -13.79 -5.24 -9.68
CA GLY A 190 -12.89 -5.78 -10.70
C GLY A 190 -11.67 -6.44 -10.07
N LEU A 191 -11.14 -7.48 -10.71
CA LEU A 191 -10.06 -8.29 -10.14
C LEU A 191 -8.93 -8.51 -11.15
N LEU A 192 -7.73 -8.04 -10.81
CA LEU A 192 -6.49 -8.46 -11.46
C LEU A 192 -5.75 -9.45 -10.56
N VAL A 193 -5.48 -10.64 -11.09
CA VAL A 193 -4.64 -11.65 -10.45
C VAL A 193 -3.30 -11.70 -11.17
N VAL A 194 -2.23 -11.38 -10.46
CA VAL A 194 -0.85 -11.52 -10.94
C VAL A 194 -0.37 -12.90 -10.54
N GLY A 195 -0.37 -13.84 -11.48
CA GLY A 195 0.00 -15.24 -11.25
C GLY A 195 1.46 -15.43 -10.80
N ASN A 196 1.86 -16.67 -10.49
CA ASN A 196 3.17 -17.00 -9.91
C ASN A 196 4.40 -16.45 -10.66
N ARG A 197 4.28 -16.34 -11.99
CA ARG A 197 5.29 -15.78 -12.90
C ARG A 197 4.89 -14.42 -13.47
N GLY A 198 3.69 -13.96 -13.14
CA GLY A 198 3.18 -12.67 -13.53
C GLY A 198 3.99 -11.54 -12.91
N ARG A 199 4.14 -10.45 -13.64
CA ARG A 199 4.86 -9.26 -13.17
C ARG A 199 4.18 -7.98 -13.64
N VAL A 200 3.95 -7.06 -12.71
CA VAL A 200 3.52 -5.69 -12.98
C VAL A 200 4.66 -4.75 -12.64
N ASP A 201 5.09 -3.94 -13.59
CA ASP A 201 6.03 -2.83 -13.39
C ASP A 201 5.31 -1.51 -13.47
N VAL A 202 5.32 -0.75 -12.38
CA VAL A 202 4.81 0.62 -12.37
C VAL A 202 5.97 1.58 -12.64
N THR A 203 5.95 2.24 -13.79
CA THR A 203 7.05 3.11 -14.25
C THR A 203 6.63 3.95 -15.47
N PRO A 204 7.23 5.11 -15.77
CA PRO A 204 8.09 5.89 -14.91
C PRO A 204 7.31 6.81 -13.97
N LEU A 205 6.00 6.97 -14.14
CA LEU A 205 5.15 7.87 -13.36
C LEU A 205 4.08 7.09 -12.58
N GLY A 206 3.36 7.79 -11.71
CA GLY A 206 2.28 7.22 -10.92
C GLY A 206 1.08 6.77 -11.72
N VAL A 207 0.38 5.74 -11.28
CA VAL A 207 -0.80 5.14 -11.90
C VAL A 207 -1.96 5.05 -10.91
N ASN A 208 -3.18 4.87 -11.40
CA ASN A 208 -4.38 4.92 -10.57
C ASN A 208 -5.08 3.56 -10.45
N LEU A 209 -5.31 3.11 -9.22
CA LEU A 209 -6.24 2.01 -8.93
C LEU A 209 -7.53 2.63 -8.39
N SER A 210 -8.66 2.43 -9.06
CA SER A 210 -9.93 3.10 -8.71
C SER A 210 -11.10 2.13 -8.57
N ASP A 211 -12.23 2.64 -8.10
CA ASP A 211 -13.53 1.94 -8.12
C ASP A 211 -13.51 0.55 -7.45
N GLU A 212 -12.92 0.49 -6.26
CA GLU A 212 -12.79 -0.73 -5.44
C GLU A 212 -12.06 -1.89 -6.14
N TYR A 213 -11.31 -1.61 -7.20
CA TYR A 213 -10.59 -2.63 -7.95
C TYR A 213 -9.57 -3.37 -7.05
N GLN A 214 -9.46 -4.67 -7.28
CA GLN A 214 -8.67 -5.58 -6.45
C GLN A 214 -7.46 -6.10 -7.20
N LEU A 215 -6.32 -6.09 -6.52
CA LEU A 215 -5.07 -6.65 -7.02
C LEU A 215 -4.62 -7.81 -6.11
N ARG A 216 -4.61 -9.03 -6.66
CA ARG A 216 -4.08 -10.22 -5.99
C ARG A 216 -2.76 -10.61 -6.59
N VAL A 217 -1.71 -10.65 -5.79
CA VAL A 217 -0.34 -10.85 -6.27
C VAL A 217 0.24 -12.13 -5.70
N TYR A 218 0.42 -13.12 -6.57
CA TYR A 218 1.26 -14.30 -6.35
C TYR A 218 2.68 -14.11 -6.93
N GLY A 219 2.77 -13.31 -8.00
CA GLY A 219 4.02 -12.92 -8.65
C GLY A 219 4.63 -11.67 -8.01
N THR A 220 4.93 -10.67 -8.84
CA THR A 220 5.59 -9.43 -8.38
C THR A 220 4.87 -8.18 -8.89
N LEU A 221 4.55 -7.27 -7.98
CA LEU A 221 4.27 -5.86 -8.28
C LEU A 221 5.53 -5.06 -7.95
N LYS A 222 6.09 -4.34 -8.92
CA LYS A 222 7.35 -3.63 -8.78
C LYS A 222 7.19 -2.14 -9.07
N LEU A 223 7.69 -1.29 -8.16
CA LEU A 223 7.75 0.17 -8.35
C LEU A 223 9.17 0.57 -8.79
N LEU A 224 9.27 1.26 -9.93
CA LEU A 224 10.52 1.58 -10.64
C LEU A 224 10.53 3.03 -11.12
N GLY A 225 11.71 3.65 -11.21
CA GLY A 225 11.82 5.05 -11.65
C GLY A 225 11.06 5.97 -10.70
N GLN A 226 10.13 6.80 -11.20
CA GLN A 226 9.22 7.59 -10.35
C GLN A 226 7.83 6.94 -10.20
N GLY A 227 7.71 5.63 -10.48
CA GLY A 227 6.45 4.91 -10.41
C GLY A 227 5.91 4.76 -8.98
N TYR A 228 4.61 4.99 -8.82
CA TYR A 228 3.85 4.80 -7.58
C TYR A 228 2.41 4.43 -7.93
N VAL A 229 1.65 3.91 -6.96
CA VAL A 229 0.21 3.63 -7.14
C VAL A 229 -0.57 4.62 -6.29
N SER A 230 -1.43 5.43 -6.92
CA SER A 230 -2.49 6.18 -6.23
C SER A 230 -3.70 5.24 -6.14
N ALA A 231 -3.96 4.74 -4.94
CA ALA A 231 -4.98 3.73 -4.68
C ALA A 231 -6.20 4.38 -4.02
N ASP A 232 -7.25 4.57 -4.80
CA ASP A 232 -8.49 5.19 -4.32
C ASP A 232 -9.09 4.37 -3.16
N ARG A 233 -9.93 5.06 -2.38
CA ARG A 233 -10.68 4.45 -1.28
C ARG A 233 -11.48 3.23 -1.76
N GLY A 234 -11.47 2.16 -0.95
CA GLY A 234 -12.13 0.89 -1.19
C GLY A 234 -11.39 -0.11 -2.09
N THR A 235 -10.29 0.28 -2.72
CA THR A 235 -9.43 -0.65 -3.48
C THR A 235 -8.67 -1.60 -2.57
N SER A 236 -8.07 -2.67 -3.11
CA SER A 236 -7.31 -3.61 -2.28
C SER A 236 -6.08 -4.23 -2.96
N LEU A 237 -5.01 -4.41 -2.18
CA LEU A 237 -3.83 -5.20 -2.50
C LEU A 237 -3.76 -6.44 -1.59
N GLU A 238 -3.73 -7.63 -2.18
CA GLU A 238 -3.46 -8.88 -1.48
C GLU A 238 -2.13 -9.47 -1.97
N LEU A 239 -1.17 -9.68 -1.07
CA LEU A 239 0.07 -10.41 -1.35
C LEU A 239 -0.08 -11.84 -0.84
N LEU A 240 0.10 -12.82 -1.72
CA LEU A 240 -0.31 -14.21 -1.44
C LEU A 240 0.87 -15.19 -1.64
N PRO A 241 0.96 -16.29 -0.87
CA PRO A 241 1.91 -17.36 -1.13
C PRO A 241 1.74 -17.93 -2.54
N LYS A 242 2.84 -18.25 -3.22
CA LYS A 242 2.77 -18.81 -4.58
C LYS A 242 2.00 -20.13 -4.58
N LEU A 243 1.11 -20.28 -5.56
CA LEU A 243 0.29 -21.47 -5.70
C LEU A 243 1.15 -22.63 -6.21
N ASN A 244 1.17 -23.77 -5.52
CA ASN A 244 1.95 -24.96 -5.90
C ASN A 244 3.46 -24.68 -6.16
N ALA A 245 4.01 -23.64 -5.56
CA ALA A 245 5.40 -23.26 -5.76
C ALA A 245 5.98 -22.63 -4.49
N THR A 246 7.30 -22.63 -4.38
CA THR A 246 8.00 -21.96 -3.29
C THR A 246 8.06 -20.46 -3.53
N GLY A 247 7.85 -19.69 -2.46
CA GLY A 247 7.95 -18.23 -2.48
C GLY A 247 6.60 -17.56 -2.27
N VAL A 248 6.62 -16.23 -2.31
CA VAL A 248 5.46 -15.40 -2.00
C VAL A 248 5.32 -14.26 -3.00
N GLY A 249 4.08 -13.79 -3.13
CA GLY A 249 3.73 -12.55 -3.79
C GLY A 249 4.46 -11.38 -3.18
N THR A 250 4.99 -10.50 -4.02
CA THR A 250 5.88 -9.44 -3.57
C THR A 250 5.44 -8.07 -4.09
N LEU A 251 5.32 -7.10 -3.18
CA LEU A 251 5.43 -5.67 -3.50
C LEU A 251 6.89 -5.26 -3.35
N LEU A 252 7.57 -5.05 -4.48
CA LEU A 252 8.98 -4.69 -4.53
C LEU A 252 9.15 -3.21 -4.90
N ILE A 253 9.56 -2.41 -3.94
CA ILE A 253 9.78 -0.98 -4.10
C ILE A 253 11.26 -0.73 -4.33
N THR A 254 11.63 -0.35 -5.56
CA THR A 254 13.03 -0.11 -5.96
C THR A 254 13.35 1.36 -6.16
N ASN A 255 12.44 2.23 -5.73
CA ASN A 255 12.50 3.68 -5.84
C ASN A 255 11.92 4.32 -4.57
N ASP A 256 11.65 5.62 -4.61
CA ASP A 256 11.01 6.38 -3.52
C ASP A 256 9.51 6.62 -3.78
N GLY A 257 8.90 5.76 -4.61
CA GLY A 257 7.46 5.71 -4.81
C GLY A 257 6.78 4.92 -3.69
N GLY A 258 5.47 4.86 -3.73
CA GLY A 258 4.68 4.20 -2.70
C GLY A 258 3.33 3.71 -3.19
N TRP A 259 2.55 3.27 -2.22
CA TRP A 259 1.13 2.97 -2.35
C TRP A 259 0.41 4.06 -1.58
N TYR A 260 -0.12 5.04 -2.28
CA TYR A 260 -0.67 6.25 -1.69
C TYR A 260 -2.18 6.21 -1.61
N GLU A 261 -2.74 6.98 -0.69
CA GLU A 261 -4.17 7.22 -0.70
C GLU A 261 -4.53 8.04 -1.94
N GLY A 262 -5.38 7.46 -2.77
CA GLY A 262 -5.95 8.15 -3.93
C GLY A 262 -7.17 8.98 -3.54
N ARG A 263 -8.11 9.09 -4.46
CA ARG A 263 -9.28 9.97 -4.31
C ARG A 263 -10.37 9.31 -3.48
N THR A 264 -11.13 10.17 -2.79
CA THR A 264 -12.46 9.83 -2.28
C THR A 264 -13.47 10.05 -3.40
N LEU A 265 -13.90 8.97 -4.05
CA LEU A 265 -14.88 9.03 -5.13
C LEU A 265 -16.15 8.27 -4.75
N HIS A 266 -17.29 8.73 -5.27
CA HIS A 266 -18.57 8.01 -5.25
C HIS A 266 -19.08 7.60 -3.86
N GLY A 267 -18.75 8.37 -2.82
CA GLY A 267 -19.19 8.09 -1.44
C GLY A 267 -18.45 6.92 -0.77
N ILE A 268 -17.41 6.37 -1.40
CA ILE A 268 -16.57 5.33 -0.79
C ILE A 268 -15.62 6.01 0.20
N THR A 269 -15.83 5.74 1.48
CA THR A 269 -15.07 6.37 2.57
C THR A 269 -14.04 5.44 3.20
N THR A 270 -14.07 4.14 2.92
CA THR A 270 -13.09 3.20 3.47
C THR A 270 -11.75 3.35 2.76
N LEU A 271 -10.63 3.42 3.50
CA LEU A 271 -9.29 3.42 2.90
C LEU A 271 -9.04 2.19 2.03
N SER A 272 -8.03 2.25 1.16
CA SER A 272 -7.56 1.06 0.45
C SER A 272 -7.10 0.00 1.47
N ALA A 273 -7.35 -1.29 1.19
CA ALA A 273 -6.98 -2.39 2.08
C ALA A 273 -5.73 -3.12 1.59
N ILE A 274 -4.83 -3.48 2.51
CA ILE A 274 -3.58 -4.17 2.22
C ILE A 274 -3.49 -5.43 3.08
N ALA A 275 -3.74 -6.58 2.47
CA ALA A 275 -3.59 -7.89 3.10
C ALA A 275 -2.22 -8.48 2.72
N ASN A 276 -1.27 -8.48 3.66
CA ASN A 276 0.06 -9.00 3.43
C ASN A 276 0.20 -10.43 3.95
N GLY A 277 0.07 -11.40 3.04
CA GLY A 277 0.53 -12.79 3.23
C GLY A 277 1.79 -13.13 2.45
N GLY A 278 2.48 -12.12 1.90
CA GLY A 278 3.71 -12.27 1.15
C GLY A 278 4.82 -11.36 1.64
N LEU A 279 5.43 -10.58 0.75
CA LEU A 279 6.56 -9.71 1.08
C LEU A 279 6.36 -8.28 0.58
N ILE A 280 6.45 -7.31 1.49
CA ILE A 280 6.66 -5.90 1.15
C ILE A 280 8.14 -5.59 1.33
N ARG A 281 8.83 -5.17 0.27
CA ARG A 281 10.28 -4.95 0.30
C ARG A 281 10.66 -3.62 -0.33
N LYS A 282 11.28 -2.71 0.44
CA LYS A 282 12.02 -1.58 -0.12
C LYS A 282 13.48 -1.98 -0.30
N SER A 283 13.95 -2.05 -1.54
CA SER A 283 15.29 -2.57 -1.87
C SER A 283 16.23 -1.56 -2.49
N ALA A 284 15.72 -0.40 -2.90
CA ALA A 284 16.50 0.67 -3.51
C ALA A 284 15.79 2.03 -3.32
N GLY A 285 16.45 3.10 -3.76
CA GLY A 285 16.08 4.48 -3.41
C GLY A 285 16.58 4.84 -2.00
N THR A 286 17.04 6.08 -1.82
CA THR A 286 17.51 6.57 -0.52
C THR A 286 16.48 7.43 0.19
N GLY A 287 15.38 7.77 -0.49
CA GLY A 287 14.27 8.51 0.08
C GLY A 287 13.27 7.59 0.78
N THR A 288 12.05 8.13 0.92
CA THR A 288 10.96 7.50 1.65
C THR A 288 9.94 6.91 0.70
N SER A 289 9.55 5.68 0.97
CA SER A 289 8.37 5.04 0.39
C SER A 289 7.30 4.94 1.46
N VAL A 290 6.09 5.34 1.13
CA VAL A 290 4.94 5.28 2.04
C VAL A 290 3.91 4.31 1.49
N VAL A 291 3.39 3.49 2.38
CA VAL A 291 2.25 2.60 2.13
C VAL A 291 1.11 3.11 2.98
N VAL A 292 0.02 3.54 2.34
CA VAL A 292 -1.17 4.12 2.99
C VAL A 292 -2.38 3.22 2.74
N GLY A 293 -3.13 2.90 3.79
CA GLY A 293 -4.30 2.04 3.71
C GLY A 293 -4.57 1.31 5.02
N THR A 294 -5.62 0.51 5.08
CA THR A 294 -5.83 -0.43 6.20
C THR A 294 -4.93 -1.65 6.00
N TYR A 295 -3.95 -1.83 6.89
CA TYR A 295 -3.02 -2.96 6.82
C TYR A 295 -3.50 -4.15 7.64
N THR A 296 -3.36 -5.36 7.09
CA THR A 296 -3.54 -6.61 7.82
C THR A 296 -2.45 -7.59 7.43
N ARG A 297 -1.77 -8.16 8.44
CA ARG A 297 -0.85 -9.27 8.24
C ARG A 297 -1.62 -10.59 8.21
N VAL A 298 -1.45 -11.37 7.15
CA VAL A 298 -2.09 -12.69 6.99
C VAL A 298 -1.01 -13.76 6.97
N GLY A 299 -1.09 -14.78 7.82
CA GLY A 299 -0.11 -15.86 7.86
C GLY A 299 1.35 -15.37 7.94
N GLY A 300 2.20 -15.80 7.00
CA GLY A 300 3.64 -15.53 6.97
C GLY A 300 4.07 -14.17 6.40
N GLY A 301 3.16 -13.20 6.27
CA GLY A 301 3.48 -11.87 5.72
C GLY A 301 4.72 -11.24 6.35
N ALA A 302 5.59 -10.67 5.52
CA ALA A 302 6.87 -10.09 5.93
C ALA A 302 7.05 -8.67 5.36
N ILE A 303 7.83 -7.86 6.07
CA ILE A 303 8.24 -6.52 5.66
C ILE A 303 9.77 -6.46 5.74
N ARG A 304 10.41 -5.87 4.72
CA ARG A 304 11.87 -5.73 4.67
C ARG A 304 12.29 -4.39 4.08
N VAL A 305 13.26 -3.74 4.71
CA VAL A 305 13.88 -2.49 4.26
C VAL A 305 15.37 -2.74 4.11
N ASP A 306 15.85 -2.82 2.87
CA ASP A 306 17.29 -2.96 2.57
C ASP A 306 17.95 -1.65 2.12
N ARG A 307 17.12 -0.63 1.83
CA ARG A 307 17.61 0.70 1.48
C ARG A 307 16.56 1.78 1.73
N GLY A 308 16.97 2.89 2.34
CA GLY A 308 16.15 4.10 2.52
C GLY A 308 15.11 3.95 3.63
N THR A 309 13.95 4.57 3.44
CA THR A 309 12.87 4.58 4.45
C THR A 309 11.61 3.92 3.93
N LEU A 310 10.99 3.04 4.72
CA LEU A 310 9.63 2.54 4.49
C LEU A 310 8.71 2.96 5.64
N SER A 311 7.65 3.70 5.32
CA SER A 311 6.56 4.02 6.23
C SER A 311 5.35 3.17 5.93
N MET A 312 4.78 2.54 6.96
CA MET A 312 3.60 1.69 6.87
C MET A 312 2.39 2.33 7.57
N PRO A 313 1.16 1.86 7.29
CA PRO A 313 -0.02 2.39 7.97
C PRO A 313 -0.01 2.11 9.46
N GLU A 314 -0.70 2.97 10.21
CA GLU A 314 -0.85 2.86 11.66
C GLU A 314 -1.79 1.71 12.08
N GLY A 315 -1.83 1.44 13.39
CA GLY A 315 -2.85 0.61 14.04
C GLY A 315 -2.39 -0.78 14.48
N VAL A 316 -1.88 -1.61 13.57
CA VAL A 316 -1.47 -2.99 13.92
C VAL A 316 0.04 -3.12 13.97
N ALA A 317 0.55 -3.59 15.11
CA ALA A 317 1.92 -3.99 15.30
C ALA A 317 2.41 -4.89 14.16
N HIS A 318 3.44 -4.44 13.46
CA HIS A 318 4.05 -5.23 12.41
C HIS A 318 5.58 -5.15 12.53
N THR A 319 6.20 -6.28 12.25
CA THR A 319 7.65 -6.44 12.36
C THR A 319 8.30 -6.33 10.99
N ALA A 320 9.29 -5.46 10.86
CA ALA A 320 10.12 -5.31 9.67
C ALA A 320 11.55 -5.77 9.95
N VAL A 321 12.22 -6.34 8.94
CA VAL A 321 13.69 -6.51 8.96
C VAL A 321 14.29 -5.29 8.27
N VAL A 322 15.17 -4.57 8.96
CA VAL A 322 15.68 -3.26 8.53
C VAL A 322 17.20 -3.30 8.48
N GLY A 323 17.77 -2.94 7.33
CA GLY A 323 19.20 -2.90 7.09
C GLY A 323 19.92 -1.78 7.84
N ALA A 324 21.24 -1.85 7.87
CA ALA A 324 22.09 -0.81 8.46
C ALA A 324 21.85 0.54 7.77
N SER A 325 21.70 1.61 8.56
CA SER A 325 21.42 2.97 8.05
C SER A 325 20.05 3.16 7.39
N ASP A 326 19.20 2.13 7.38
CA ASP A 326 17.85 2.21 6.86
C ASP A 326 16.84 2.52 7.96
N THR A 327 15.65 2.96 7.54
CA THR A 327 14.63 3.48 8.43
C THR A 327 13.31 2.78 8.23
N TYR A 328 12.65 2.47 9.35
CA TYR A 328 11.31 1.93 9.37
C TYR A 328 10.38 2.81 10.19
N GLY A 329 9.17 3.05 9.71
CA GLY A 329 8.26 3.99 10.36
C GLY A 329 6.79 3.69 10.13
N PHE A 330 5.98 4.54 10.75
CA PHE A 330 4.56 4.68 10.48
C PHE A 330 4.22 6.15 10.23
N GLY A 331 3.13 6.34 9.50
CA GLY A 331 2.57 7.65 9.18
C GLY A 331 2.13 7.72 7.73
N ALA A 332 1.08 8.50 7.51
CA ALA A 332 0.45 8.69 6.22
C ALA A 332 1.05 9.88 5.46
N CYS A 333 0.75 9.90 4.17
CA CYS A 333 1.09 10.96 3.25
C CYS A 333 -0.17 11.75 2.91
N ASN A 334 -0.09 13.09 2.89
CA ASN A 334 -1.22 13.94 2.50
C ASN A 334 -1.28 14.25 1.00
N THR A 335 -0.37 13.68 0.20
CA THR A 335 -0.35 13.80 -1.27
C THR A 335 -0.06 12.44 -1.90
N ASP A 336 -0.60 12.23 -3.09
CA ASP A 336 -0.36 11.06 -3.93
C ASP A 336 0.78 11.31 -4.93
N ALA A 337 1.91 11.83 -4.44
CA ALA A 337 3.06 12.18 -5.28
C ALA A 337 4.29 11.33 -4.95
N PHE A 338 5.12 11.07 -5.98
CA PHE A 338 6.40 10.38 -5.82
C PHE A 338 7.28 11.06 -4.76
N GLY A 339 7.91 10.26 -3.90
CA GLY A 339 8.80 10.76 -2.85
C GLY A 339 8.08 11.44 -1.69
N CYS A 340 6.76 11.28 -1.58
CA CYS A 340 6.00 11.83 -0.47
C CYS A 340 6.58 11.40 0.89
N GLN A 341 6.57 12.35 1.83
CA GLN A 341 7.05 12.15 3.20
C GLN A 341 5.87 12.01 4.15
N PRO A 342 5.98 11.13 5.18
CA PRO A 342 5.00 11.07 6.24
C PRO A 342 4.83 12.43 6.92
N VAL A 343 3.58 12.84 7.13
CA VAL A 343 3.21 14.06 7.83
C VAL A 343 2.33 13.71 9.02
N ALA A 344 2.43 14.50 10.09
CA ALA A 344 1.42 14.51 11.12
C ALA A 344 0.41 15.61 10.75
N ASP A 345 -0.88 15.36 10.94
CA ASP A 345 -1.95 16.33 10.73
C ASP A 345 -3.07 16.14 11.76
N ALA A 346 -4.18 16.88 11.64
CA ALA A 346 -5.26 16.79 12.62
C ALA A 346 -5.95 15.41 12.65
N GLN A 347 -5.85 14.63 11.58
CA GLN A 347 -6.45 13.31 11.45
C GLN A 347 -5.50 12.23 11.99
N ASP A 348 -4.22 12.32 11.63
CA ASP A 348 -3.12 11.47 12.07
C ASP A 348 -2.08 12.35 12.81
N PRO A 349 -2.31 12.73 14.08
CA PRO A 349 -1.55 13.78 14.77
C PRO A 349 -0.14 13.39 15.20
N GLN A 350 0.30 12.19 14.84
CA GLN A 350 1.59 11.70 15.26
C GLN A 350 2.16 10.73 14.23
N THR A 351 3.41 10.92 13.85
CA THR A 351 4.16 9.94 13.04
C THR A 351 5.44 9.53 13.75
N GLY A 352 5.98 8.37 13.39
CA GLY A 352 7.12 7.79 14.07
C GLY A 352 8.02 7.02 13.13
N SER A 353 9.34 7.11 13.34
CA SER A 353 10.30 6.33 12.59
C SER A 353 11.52 5.97 13.42
N ILE A 354 12.17 4.87 13.05
CA ILE A 354 13.44 4.48 13.64
C ILE A 354 14.48 4.13 12.58
N SER A 355 15.64 4.76 12.69
CA SER A 355 16.81 4.48 11.86
C SER A 355 17.79 3.56 12.58
N ILE A 356 18.25 2.54 11.86
CA ILE A 356 19.24 1.58 12.33
C ILE A 356 20.64 2.18 12.20
N PRO A 357 21.51 2.08 13.22
CA PRO A 357 22.87 2.61 13.14
C PRO A 357 23.68 1.90 12.07
N SER A 358 24.61 2.63 11.44
CA SER A 358 25.45 2.12 10.35
C SER A 358 26.38 0.98 10.74
N ALA A 359 26.74 0.86 12.02
CA ALA A 359 27.61 -0.20 12.52
C ALA A 359 26.87 -1.52 12.72
N ASP A 360 25.54 -1.53 12.61
CA ASP A 360 24.74 -2.74 12.70
C ASP A 360 24.75 -3.49 11.36
N GLY A 361 25.86 -4.17 11.07
CA GLY A 361 26.11 -4.80 9.76
C GLY A 361 25.10 -5.89 9.38
N ASN A 362 24.31 -6.40 10.33
CA ASN A 362 23.28 -7.41 10.09
C ASN A 362 21.86 -6.81 10.01
N GLY A 363 21.71 -5.54 10.34
CA GLY A 363 20.41 -4.91 10.54
C GLY A 363 19.68 -5.42 11.78
N ALA A 364 18.43 -5.02 11.94
CA ALA A 364 17.61 -5.39 13.08
C ALA A 364 16.19 -5.75 12.66
N SER A 365 15.52 -6.57 13.47
CA SER A 365 14.08 -6.74 13.38
C SER A 365 13.41 -5.69 14.25
N ILE A 366 12.54 -4.87 13.67
CA ILE A 366 11.93 -3.69 14.29
C ILE A 366 10.42 -3.85 14.33
N GLU A 367 9.84 -3.57 15.48
CA GLU A 367 8.41 -3.41 15.68
C GLU A 367 8.15 -1.99 16.18
N LEU A 368 7.31 -1.23 15.47
CA LEU A 368 6.99 0.15 15.82
C LEU A 368 5.48 0.35 15.70
N LEU A 369 4.83 0.82 16.75
CA LEU A 369 3.39 1.12 16.76
C LEU A 369 3.00 2.16 17.81
N LEU A 370 1.81 2.72 17.64
CA LEU A 370 1.09 3.43 18.68
C LEU A 370 0.42 2.41 19.61
N ASP A 371 0.81 2.36 20.88
CA ASP A 371 0.30 1.38 21.87
C ASP A 371 -0.86 1.93 22.73
N GLY A 372 -1.50 2.99 22.24
CA GLY A 372 -2.68 3.62 22.81
C GLY A 372 -2.41 4.93 23.54
N ALA A 373 -3.51 5.56 23.95
CA ALA A 373 -3.51 6.84 24.64
C ALA A 373 -2.64 6.83 25.91
N GLY A 374 -1.91 7.94 26.10
CA GLY A 374 -1.22 8.21 27.34
C GLY A 374 -2.17 8.70 28.45
N PRO A 375 -1.70 8.75 29.71
CA PRO A 375 -2.41 9.45 30.77
C PRO A 375 -2.54 10.96 30.44
N ALA A 376 -3.45 11.64 31.16
CA ALA A 376 -3.64 13.08 31.03
C ALA A 376 -2.31 13.85 31.05
N GLY A 377 -2.15 14.80 30.12
CA GLY A 377 -0.92 15.58 29.93
C GLY A 377 0.10 14.97 28.97
N THR A 378 -0.15 13.76 28.44
CA THR A 378 0.64 13.20 27.32
C THR A 378 0.32 13.95 26.03
N ILE A 379 1.33 14.20 25.21
CA ILE A 379 1.22 14.72 23.84
C ILE A 379 1.15 13.51 22.90
N GLY A 380 0.08 13.42 22.12
CA GLY A 380 -0.18 12.28 21.25
C GLY A 380 -0.38 10.96 22.01
N GLU A 381 -0.18 9.87 21.28
CA GLU A 381 -0.18 8.50 21.77
C GLU A 381 1.20 8.02 22.21
N ARG A 382 1.20 6.97 23.03
CA ARG A 382 2.44 6.30 23.41
C ARG A 382 2.95 5.47 22.24
N VAL A 383 4.26 5.44 22.07
CA VAL A 383 4.91 4.68 21.01
C VAL A 383 5.63 3.49 21.62
N TYR A 384 5.32 2.29 21.17
CA TYR A 384 6.17 1.13 21.41
C TYR A 384 7.17 1.02 20.26
N ALA A 385 8.45 1.05 20.59
CA ALA A 385 9.52 0.66 19.69
C ALA A 385 10.17 -0.58 20.30
N GLY A 386 10.08 -1.71 19.61
CA GLY A 386 10.71 -2.99 19.95
C GLY A 386 11.76 -3.38 18.90
N ALA A 387 12.80 -4.10 19.33
CA ALA A 387 13.67 -4.77 18.37
C ALA A 387 14.37 -6.01 18.90
N SER A 388 14.77 -6.86 17.96
CA SER A 388 15.69 -7.96 18.18
C SER A 388 16.85 -7.89 17.19
N GLY A 389 18.05 -8.20 17.66
CA GLY A 389 19.27 -8.22 16.85
C GLY A 389 19.98 -6.86 16.73
N LEU A 390 19.41 -5.77 17.26
CA LEU A 390 20.02 -4.43 17.20
C LEU A 390 21.37 -4.39 17.95
N GLN A 391 22.39 -3.83 17.29
CA GLN A 391 23.74 -3.62 17.84
C GLN A 391 24.07 -2.13 18.07
N ALA A 392 23.14 -1.37 18.65
CA ALA A 392 23.37 0.05 18.92
C ALA A 392 24.28 0.28 20.13
N THR A 393 25.15 1.27 20.01
CA THR A 393 26.07 1.71 21.08
C THR A 393 25.88 3.18 21.40
N PRO A 394 26.38 3.70 22.53
CA PRO A 394 26.24 5.13 22.84
C PRO A 394 26.85 6.05 21.77
N THR A 395 27.90 5.60 21.08
CA THR A 395 28.57 6.35 20.00
C THR A 395 27.94 6.12 18.63
N ASN A 396 27.18 5.04 18.45
CA ASN A 396 26.36 4.80 17.26
C ASN A 396 24.95 4.32 17.64
N PRO A 397 24.11 5.23 18.19
CA PRO A 397 22.79 4.86 18.68
C PRO A 397 21.80 4.71 17.52
N ALA A 398 20.75 3.91 17.73
CA ALA A 398 19.56 4.00 16.89
C ALA A 398 18.88 5.36 17.12
N VAL A 399 18.17 5.85 16.10
CA VAL A 399 17.51 7.15 16.14
C VAL A 399 16.00 6.96 15.99
N LEU A 400 15.26 7.18 17.06
CA LEU A 400 13.80 7.24 17.06
C LEU A 400 13.37 8.70 16.84
N GLN A 401 12.57 8.95 15.82
CA GLN A 401 11.97 10.24 15.54
C GLN A 401 10.48 10.16 15.78
N LEU A 402 9.95 11.08 16.58
CA LEU A 402 8.52 11.22 16.84
C LEU A 402 8.12 12.63 16.42
N ARG A 403 7.22 12.73 15.46
CA ARG A 403 6.67 14.01 14.99
C ARG A 403 5.25 14.15 15.51
N TYR A 404 4.92 15.34 15.99
CA TYR A 404 3.61 15.66 16.56
C TYR A 404 3.03 16.87 15.84
N ASP A 405 1.79 16.74 15.38
CA ASP A 405 1.03 17.82 14.78
C ASP A 405 0.79 18.95 15.79
N THR A 406 0.75 20.18 15.29
CA THR A 406 0.49 21.38 16.11
C THR A 406 -0.77 21.29 16.97
N SER A 407 -1.82 20.59 16.51
CA SER A 407 -3.10 20.47 17.24
C SER A 407 -2.98 19.73 18.57
N VAL A 408 -2.00 18.83 18.72
CA VAL A 408 -1.81 18.05 19.96
C VAL A 408 -0.77 18.66 20.89
N LEU A 409 -0.07 19.73 20.48
CA LEU A 409 0.97 20.35 21.30
C LEU A 409 0.43 21.18 22.48
N GLY A 410 -0.83 21.65 22.40
CA GLY A 410 -1.43 22.48 23.43
C GLY A 410 -0.64 23.77 23.71
N GLY A 411 -0.08 24.39 22.65
CA GLY A 411 0.73 25.61 22.75
C GLY A 411 2.19 25.39 23.19
N LYS A 412 2.62 24.15 23.44
CA LYS A 412 4.02 23.84 23.75
C LYS A 412 4.89 23.91 22.49
N THR A 413 6.11 24.39 22.66
CA THR A 413 7.18 24.27 21.67
C THR A 413 7.99 22.99 21.91
N TRP A 414 8.72 22.50 20.90
CA TRP A 414 9.56 21.30 21.01
C TRP A 414 10.52 21.31 22.22
N SER A 415 10.99 22.49 22.63
CA SER A 415 11.92 22.63 23.76
C SER A 415 11.25 22.38 25.11
N GLN A 416 9.93 22.55 25.20
CA GLN A 416 9.13 22.32 26.40
C GLN A 416 8.63 20.86 26.52
N ILE A 417 8.66 20.11 25.42
CA ILE A 417 8.23 18.70 25.38
C ILE A 417 9.26 17.85 26.11
N ASN A 418 8.85 17.10 27.13
CA ASN A 418 9.66 16.07 27.76
C ASN A 418 9.31 14.71 27.17
N VAL A 419 10.33 13.85 27.02
CA VAL A 419 10.12 12.46 26.62
C VAL A 419 10.38 11.59 27.84
N ASP A 420 9.46 10.69 28.15
CA ASP A 420 9.67 9.64 29.12
C ASP A 420 9.75 8.28 28.42
N ARG A 421 10.42 7.31 29.06
CA ARG A 421 10.51 5.92 28.58
C ARG A 421 10.13 4.91 29.65
N ALA A 422 9.59 3.78 29.23
CA ALA A 422 9.30 2.61 30.06
C ALA A 422 9.79 1.33 29.37
N PRO A 423 10.65 0.50 30.00
CA PRO A 423 11.17 -0.73 29.39
C PRO A 423 10.10 -1.78 29.04
N GLY A 424 8.94 -1.77 29.71
CA GLY A 424 7.87 -2.74 29.48
C GLY A 424 6.48 -2.22 29.86
N LEU A 425 5.48 -3.10 29.80
CA LEU A 425 4.07 -2.72 30.01
C LEU A 425 3.76 -2.27 31.44
N THR A 426 4.42 -2.87 32.42
CA THR A 426 4.17 -2.65 33.86
C THR A 426 5.18 -1.69 34.51
N THR A 427 6.21 -1.28 33.79
CA THR A 427 7.26 -0.40 34.31
C THR A 427 6.83 1.05 34.28
N THR A 428 7.11 1.78 35.35
CA THR A 428 6.87 3.23 35.42
C THR A 428 7.72 3.97 34.39
N PHE A 429 7.11 4.97 33.74
CA PHE A 429 7.81 5.86 32.83
C PHE A 429 8.79 6.75 33.60
N VAL A 430 10.02 6.82 33.10
CA VAL A 430 11.09 7.67 33.63
C VAL A 430 11.53 8.70 32.60
N ALA A 431 11.85 9.91 33.04
CA ALA A 431 12.29 10.98 32.15
C ALA A 431 13.57 10.59 31.41
N VAL A 432 13.61 10.88 30.11
CA VAL A 432 14.79 10.68 29.26
C VAL A 432 15.65 11.95 29.34
N PRO A 433 16.95 11.86 29.69
CA PRO A 433 17.82 13.03 29.81
C PRO A 433 18.13 13.64 28.43
N ALA A 434 18.65 14.86 28.41
CA ALA A 434 19.18 15.46 27.19
C ALA A 434 20.46 14.76 26.72
N CYS A 435 20.67 14.71 25.41
CA CYS A 435 21.92 14.21 24.85
C CYS A 435 23.08 15.14 25.18
N ARG A 436 24.30 14.59 25.19
CA ARG A 436 25.53 15.38 25.25
C ARG A 436 25.67 16.25 23.99
N ALA A 437 26.60 17.21 24.01
CA ALA A 437 26.83 18.13 22.87
C ALA A 437 27.15 17.41 21.54
N ASN A 438 27.76 16.22 21.60
CA ASN A 438 28.04 15.36 20.45
C ASN A 438 26.85 14.48 20.03
N GLY A 439 25.70 14.57 20.71
CA GLY A 439 24.50 13.78 20.46
C GLY A 439 24.48 12.42 21.16
N THR A 440 25.51 12.00 21.90
CA THR A 440 25.50 10.68 22.53
C THR A 440 24.68 10.69 23.84
N PRO A 441 24.06 9.55 24.23
CA PRO A 441 23.48 9.39 25.56
C PRO A 441 24.51 9.68 26.69
N PRO A 442 24.09 10.25 27.82
CA PRO A 442 24.92 10.35 29.02
C PRO A 442 25.37 8.97 29.53
N SER A 443 26.47 8.92 30.28
CA SER A 443 26.94 7.68 30.91
C SER A 443 25.84 7.06 31.78
N GLY A 444 25.64 5.75 31.69
CA GLY A 444 24.58 5.02 32.41
C GLY A 444 23.16 5.21 31.85
N SER A 445 22.96 6.04 30.82
CA SER A 445 21.66 6.25 30.19
C SER A 445 21.54 5.46 28.88
N LEU A 446 20.45 4.70 28.72
CA LEU A 446 20.16 3.95 27.48
C LEU A 446 19.59 4.83 26.35
N ALA A 447 19.20 6.05 26.67
CA ALA A 447 18.57 6.95 25.74
C ALA A 447 18.81 8.40 26.12
N CYS A 448 18.69 9.29 25.14
CA CYS A 448 18.66 10.73 25.36
C CYS A 448 17.80 11.44 24.31
N VAL A 449 17.25 12.60 24.66
CA VAL A 449 16.58 13.51 23.72
C VAL A 449 17.62 14.46 23.12
N ASP A 450 17.75 14.45 21.80
CA ASP A 450 18.69 15.29 21.09
C ASP A 450 18.11 16.70 20.93
N ARG A 451 18.55 17.63 21.79
CA ARG A 451 18.01 18.99 21.90
C ARG A 451 18.89 20.06 21.25
N ARG A 452 19.74 19.68 20.29
CA ARG A 452 20.71 20.61 19.69
C ARG A 452 20.12 21.62 18.70
N GLY A 453 18.85 21.48 18.30
CA GLY A 453 18.19 22.37 17.34
C GLY A 453 18.73 22.30 15.89
N GLN A 454 19.55 21.30 15.59
CA GLN A 454 20.10 20.99 14.27
C GLN A 454 19.13 20.17 13.40
N ALA A 455 19.43 20.07 12.09
CA ALA A 455 18.67 19.30 11.10
C ALA A 455 18.51 17.81 11.43
N THR A 456 19.33 17.24 12.31
CA THR A 456 19.26 15.84 12.77
C THR A 456 18.82 15.69 14.23
N SER A 457 18.31 16.76 14.83
CA SER A 457 17.88 16.81 16.24
C SER A 457 16.48 17.41 16.38
N SER A 458 15.96 17.40 17.60
CA SER A 458 14.62 17.92 17.92
C SER A 458 14.51 19.40 17.56
N ARG A 459 13.38 19.79 16.96
CA ARG A 459 13.11 21.15 16.47
C ARG A 459 11.64 21.34 16.12
N THR A 460 11.26 22.60 15.88
CA THR A 460 10.05 22.93 15.12
C THR A 460 10.30 22.71 13.63
N LEU A 461 9.36 22.09 12.93
CA LEU A 461 9.35 21.92 11.48
C LEU A 461 8.73 23.14 10.79
N SER A 462 8.84 23.24 9.47
CA SER A 462 8.36 24.41 8.70
C SER A 462 6.85 24.59 8.75
N ASP A 463 6.11 23.51 9.00
CA ASP A 463 4.65 23.48 9.17
C ASP A 463 4.21 23.76 10.62
N GLY A 464 5.16 23.97 11.54
CA GLY A 464 4.90 24.23 12.96
C GLY A 464 4.95 23.00 13.85
N ASP A 465 5.00 21.80 13.27
CA ASP A 465 5.04 20.55 14.02
C ASP A 465 6.28 20.45 14.90
N ALA A 466 6.16 19.69 16.00
CA ALA A 466 7.30 19.36 16.83
C ALA A 466 7.91 18.03 16.39
N LEU A 467 9.18 18.04 15.98
CA LEU A 467 9.98 16.83 15.82
C LEU A 467 10.79 16.59 17.10
N MET A 468 10.58 15.44 17.72
CA MET A 468 11.37 14.94 18.84
C MET A 468 12.31 13.84 18.36
N VAL A 469 13.61 14.05 18.53
CA VAL A 469 14.65 13.08 18.15
C VAL A 469 15.23 12.45 19.41
N ILE A 470 15.11 11.14 19.49
CA ILE A 470 15.56 10.31 20.60
C ILE A 470 16.67 9.42 20.09
N ARG A 471 17.82 9.45 20.75
CA ARG A 471 18.95 8.57 20.44
C ARG A 471 19.01 7.49 21.49
N THR A 472 18.98 6.23 21.08
CA THR A 472 18.84 5.12 22.01
C THR A 472 19.67 3.89 21.63
N THR A 473 20.11 3.18 22.66
CA THR A 473 20.76 1.86 22.55
C THR A 473 19.82 0.73 22.97
N GLY A 474 18.57 1.05 23.33
CA GLY A 474 17.62 0.08 23.86
C GLY A 474 16.19 0.45 23.54
N PHE A 475 15.36 -0.58 23.39
CA PHE A 475 13.97 -0.43 22.99
C PHE A 475 13.06 -0.34 24.21
N SER A 476 11.96 0.39 24.04
CA SER A 476 11.11 0.83 25.13
C SER A 476 9.79 1.35 24.58
N ARG A 477 8.87 1.61 25.50
CA ARG A 477 7.72 2.47 25.29
C ARG A 477 8.12 3.90 25.53
N TRP A 478 7.60 4.82 24.73
CA TRP A 478 7.94 6.24 24.73
C TRP A 478 6.66 7.05 24.82
N ARG A 479 6.74 8.19 25.49
CA ARG A 479 5.65 9.16 25.50
C ARG A 479 6.21 10.58 25.57
N ALA A 480 5.55 11.52 24.92
CA ALA A 480 5.83 12.94 25.07
C ALA A 480 4.90 13.56 26.13
N ARG A 481 5.36 14.57 26.87
CA ARG A 481 4.56 15.28 27.89
C ARG A 481 4.94 16.75 28.00
#